data_AF-A0ABD3NS85-F1
#
_entry.id   AF-A0ABD3NS85-F1
#
_cell.length_a   1.000
_cell.length_b   1.000
_cell.length_c   1.000
_cell.angle_alpha   90.00
_cell.angle_beta   90.00
_cell.angle_gamma   90.00
#
_symmetry.space_group_name_H-M   'P 1'
#
loop_
_entity.id
_entity.type
_entity.pdbx_description
1 polymer ?
#
loop_
_entity_poly.entity_id
_entity_poly.type
_entity_poly.pdbx_seq_one_letter_code
_entity_poly.pdbx_strand_id
1 'polypeptide(L)'
;IAPILIAKLIISDHAYDKHTAPLLRCYLTNYEQRNAGRPISGRIYHTIRMSKLPKNLALTLSLVSLILCHIIVHGFSLRENSDVSCGANPEGTHPAVDALRGGAAYSAVVEDIRPQTKAVILDFLASCAGKNTSREFHIQGWRWHFMSLMRDSERLERLAKFLLYDIEERGNSGLIALEQAVDYLVNFNMAGLHRVESNMFVQWLRDNLCNANVIEEFCGDDGNAVTDAFRDVIDKVNDHRVKSSQIGKELYERAKAASDESTTLHQRQERLNDIVKLSLQLSARLRLMRVLQETLVVPAIALVVPSGNQKSFNNRVLLNLGILESRVHLVGMHDAVWESGIESEKNKFEKEIPYVARVMIERWRKSLYDPKAGMLDYGIDKIS
;
A
#
# COMPACT_ATOMS: atom_id res chain seq x y z
N ILE A 1 9.87 8.10 -23.39
CA ILE A 1 9.18 8.39 -22.10
C ILE A 1 10.07 8.04 -20.91
N ALA A 2 10.59 6.81 -20.78
CA ALA A 2 11.46 6.40 -19.67
C ALA A 2 12.73 7.25 -19.43
N PRO A 3 13.52 7.68 -20.45
CA PRO A 3 14.73 8.46 -20.21
C PRO A 3 14.46 9.86 -19.63
N ILE A 4 13.31 10.46 -19.97
CA ILE A 4 12.89 11.78 -19.50
C ILE A 4 12.40 11.72 -18.06
N LEU A 5 11.65 10.66 -17.71
CA LEU A 5 11.24 10.38 -16.34
C LEU A 5 12.44 10.12 -15.43
N ILE A 6 13.44 9.39 -15.91
CA ILE A 6 14.68 9.14 -15.15
C ILE A 6 15.49 10.43 -14.98
N ALA A 7 15.58 11.28 -16.02
CA ALA A 7 16.22 12.59 -15.87
C ALA A 7 15.49 13.48 -14.85
N LYS A 8 14.14 13.49 -14.84
CA LYS A 8 13.35 14.22 -13.84
C LYS A 8 13.55 13.68 -12.42
N LEU A 9 13.66 12.35 -12.26
CA LEU A 9 13.95 11.68 -10.98
C LEU A 9 15.35 12.00 -10.45
N ILE A 10 16.35 12.06 -11.32
CA ILE A 10 17.73 12.39 -10.93
C ILE A 10 17.84 13.87 -10.50
N ILE A 11 17.12 14.78 -11.14
CA ILE A 11 17.09 16.21 -10.77
C ILE A 11 16.46 16.42 -9.38
N SER A 12 15.45 15.64 -8.99
CA SER A 12 14.78 15.81 -7.69
C SER A 12 15.54 15.21 -6.51
N ASP A 13 16.38 14.18 -6.74
CA ASP A 13 17.12 13.46 -5.68
C ASP A 13 18.51 14.05 -5.36
N HIS A 14 19.00 15.01 -6.15
CA HIS A 14 20.30 15.65 -5.92
C HIS A 14 20.19 17.17 -5.80
N ALA A 15 20.76 17.72 -4.73
CA ALA A 15 21.15 19.12 -4.64
C ALA A 15 22.27 19.39 -5.67
N TYR A 16 21.90 19.53 -6.94
CA TYR A 16 22.81 20.00 -7.96
C TYR A 16 23.27 21.42 -7.61
N ASP A 17 24.57 21.68 -7.78
CA ASP A 17 25.16 23.01 -7.67
C ASP A 17 24.36 24.03 -8.52
N LYS A 18 24.32 25.28 -8.05
CA LYS A 18 23.67 26.46 -8.68
C LYS A 18 23.90 26.55 -10.19
N HIS A 19 25.00 26.01 -10.73
CA HIS A 19 25.29 26.06 -12.16
C HIS A 19 24.65 24.93 -13.00
N THR A 20 24.34 23.76 -12.42
CA THR A 20 23.91 22.58 -13.20
C THR A 20 22.38 22.48 -13.32
N ALA A 21 21.64 22.85 -12.27
CA ALA A 21 20.18 22.80 -12.27
C ALA A 21 19.50 23.70 -13.34
N PRO A 22 19.97 24.94 -13.61
CA PRO A 22 19.38 25.78 -14.66
C PRO A 22 19.56 25.21 -16.07
N LEU A 23 20.69 24.55 -16.34
CA LEU A 23 21.01 23.97 -17.65
C LEU A 23 20.12 22.75 -17.97
N LEU A 24 19.90 21.86 -17.00
CA LEU A 24 18.97 20.73 -17.18
C LEU A 24 17.51 21.20 -17.30
N ARG A 25 17.11 22.21 -16.52
CA ARG A 25 15.75 22.78 -16.60
C ARG A 25 15.52 23.42 -17.97
N CYS A 26 16.47 24.20 -18.47
CA CYS A 26 16.41 24.79 -19.81
C CYS A 26 16.35 23.73 -20.93
N TYR A 27 17.10 22.63 -20.80
CA TYR A 27 17.07 21.52 -21.76
C TYR A 27 15.71 20.82 -21.81
N LEU A 28 15.11 20.53 -20.64
CA LEU A 28 13.80 19.87 -20.55
C LEU A 28 12.68 20.75 -21.11
N THR A 29 12.69 22.06 -20.81
CA THR A 29 11.71 23.00 -21.36
C THR A 29 11.81 23.10 -22.88
N ASN A 30 13.03 23.17 -23.44
CA ASN A 30 13.23 23.18 -24.89
C ASN A 30 12.80 21.86 -25.55
N TYR A 31 13.00 20.72 -24.88
CA TYR A 31 12.58 19.42 -25.38
C TYR A 31 11.05 19.28 -25.41
N GLU A 32 10.37 19.72 -24.35
CA GLU A 32 8.90 19.71 -24.26
C GLU A 32 8.27 20.64 -25.30
N GLN A 33 8.82 21.84 -25.50
CA GLN A 33 8.37 22.77 -26.54
C GLN A 33 8.56 22.22 -27.96
N ARG A 34 9.68 21.54 -28.24
CA ARG A 34 9.95 20.98 -29.58
C ARG A 34 9.11 19.76 -29.94
N ASN A 35 8.55 19.09 -28.94
CA ASN A 35 7.80 17.84 -29.13
C ASN A 35 6.31 17.97 -28.79
N ALA A 36 5.83 19.16 -28.42
CA ALA A 36 4.42 19.44 -28.26
C ALA A 36 3.69 19.23 -29.61
N GLY A 37 2.78 18.27 -29.66
CA GLY A 37 1.90 18.02 -30.82
C GLY A 37 2.34 16.92 -31.80
N ARG A 38 3.39 16.12 -31.51
CA ARG A 38 3.74 14.96 -32.35
C ARG A 38 3.30 13.63 -31.72
N PRO A 39 2.58 12.74 -32.46
CA PRO A 39 2.23 11.42 -31.96
C PRO A 39 3.47 10.53 -31.87
N ILE A 40 3.65 9.86 -30.73
CA ILE A 40 4.81 9.01 -30.44
C ILE A 40 4.59 7.64 -31.08
N SER A 41 4.99 7.50 -32.35
CA SER A 41 5.08 6.21 -33.06
C SER A 41 6.42 5.53 -32.74
N GLY A 42 6.35 4.23 -32.41
CA GLY A 42 7.46 3.41 -31.95
C GLY A 42 8.47 3.07 -33.04
N ARG A 43 9.66 3.66 -32.93
CA ARG A 43 11.00 3.07 -33.15
C ARG A 43 11.99 4.23 -33.25
N ILE A 44 12.67 4.54 -32.16
CA ILE A 44 13.82 5.45 -32.20
C ILE A 44 14.93 4.87 -31.32
N TYR A 45 15.86 4.17 -31.94
CA TYR A 45 17.26 4.15 -31.48
C TYR A 45 17.92 5.39 -32.06
N HIS A 46 18.08 6.43 -31.24
CA HIS A 46 18.96 7.55 -31.57
C HIS A 46 20.07 7.64 -30.53
N THR A 47 21.30 7.50 -31.03
CA THR A 47 22.54 7.81 -30.35
C THR A 47 22.53 9.26 -29.89
N ILE A 48 22.40 9.48 -28.58
CA ILE A 48 22.47 10.81 -27.97
C ILE A 48 23.91 11.31 -28.06
N ARG A 49 24.16 12.38 -28.82
CA ARG A 49 25.46 13.05 -28.87
C ARG A 49 25.65 13.93 -27.61
N MET A 50 26.15 13.32 -26.55
CA MET A 50 26.50 13.95 -25.26
C MET A 50 27.82 14.75 -25.35
N SER A 51 27.98 15.66 -26.31
CA SER A 51 29.28 16.34 -26.54
C SER A 51 29.58 17.52 -25.61
N LYS A 52 28.69 17.87 -24.68
CA LYS A 52 28.85 19.03 -23.78
C LYS A 52 28.85 18.71 -22.28
N LEU A 53 28.80 17.44 -21.90
CA LEU A 53 28.99 17.01 -20.50
C LEU A 53 30.42 16.47 -20.33
N PRO A 54 31.06 16.65 -19.15
CA PRO A 54 32.27 15.92 -18.83
C PRO A 54 32.02 14.43 -19.09
N LYS A 55 32.88 13.78 -19.90
CA LYS A 55 32.64 12.40 -20.39
C LYS A 55 32.29 11.43 -19.26
N ASN A 56 32.88 11.62 -18.09
CA ASN A 56 32.65 10.80 -16.89
C ASN A 56 31.23 10.96 -16.33
N LEU A 57 30.65 12.15 -16.36
CA LEU A 57 29.30 12.41 -15.84
C LEU A 57 28.22 11.89 -16.80
N ALA A 58 28.43 12.03 -18.11
CA ALA A 58 27.53 11.49 -19.12
C ALA A 58 27.47 9.95 -19.10
N LEU A 59 28.63 9.30 -18.89
CA LEU A 59 28.70 7.84 -18.74
C LEU A 59 27.99 7.39 -17.46
N THR A 60 28.26 8.06 -16.33
CA THR A 60 27.69 7.68 -15.02
C THR A 60 26.18 7.83 -15.00
N LEU A 61 25.63 8.93 -15.52
CA LEU A 61 24.18 9.14 -15.59
C LEU A 61 23.49 8.17 -16.55
N SER A 62 24.13 7.86 -17.68
CA SER A 62 23.60 6.86 -18.62
C SER A 62 23.61 5.47 -18.02
N LEU A 63 24.67 5.11 -17.27
CA LEU A 63 24.80 3.81 -16.61
C LEU A 63 23.80 3.67 -15.45
N VAL A 64 23.65 4.68 -14.59
CA VAL A 64 22.69 4.69 -13.47
C VAL A 64 21.25 4.66 -13.99
N SER A 65 20.95 5.39 -15.07
CA SER A 65 19.65 5.37 -15.72
C SER A 65 19.36 4.00 -16.34
N LEU A 66 20.33 3.38 -17.03
CA LEU A 66 20.18 2.02 -17.56
C LEU A 66 19.98 1.00 -16.44
N ILE A 67 20.77 1.07 -15.37
CA ILE A 67 20.71 0.15 -14.22
C ILE A 67 19.37 0.30 -13.50
N LEU A 68 18.89 1.51 -13.23
CA LEU A 68 17.59 1.74 -12.60
C LEU A 68 16.43 1.30 -13.52
N CYS A 69 16.53 1.57 -14.82
CA CYS A 69 15.51 1.11 -15.78
C CYS A 69 15.51 -0.42 -15.90
N HIS A 70 16.67 -1.08 -15.88
CA HIS A 70 16.77 -2.54 -15.86
C HIS A 70 16.28 -3.15 -14.53
N ILE A 71 16.62 -2.55 -13.38
CA ILE A 71 16.15 -3.02 -12.07
C ILE A 71 14.63 -2.87 -11.95
N ILE A 72 14.06 -1.77 -12.43
CA ILE A 72 12.61 -1.50 -12.34
C ILE A 72 11.81 -2.32 -13.38
N VAL A 73 12.31 -2.45 -14.61
CA VAL A 73 11.58 -3.13 -15.71
C VAL A 73 11.86 -4.63 -15.74
N HIS A 74 13.10 -5.06 -15.48
CA HIS A 74 13.49 -6.48 -15.55
C HIS A 74 13.69 -7.13 -14.18
N GLY A 75 14.01 -6.38 -13.13
CA GLY A 75 14.09 -6.93 -11.77
C GLY A 75 12.75 -7.47 -11.24
N PHE A 76 11.63 -6.97 -11.77
CA PHE A 76 10.28 -7.48 -11.49
C PHE A 76 9.77 -8.54 -12.49
N SER A 77 10.47 -8.75 -13.62
CA SER A 77 10.01 -9.62 -14.71
C SER A 77 10.89 -10.84 -14.98
N LEU A 78 12.11 -10.91 -14.44
CA LEU A 78 13.04 -12.03 -14.64
C LEU A 78 13.43 -12.66 -13.30
N ARG A 79 12.48 -13.40 -12.72
CA ARG A 79 12.79 -14.46 -11.77
C ARG A 79 11.85 -15.64 -12.00
N GLU A 80 11.89 -16.19 -13.21
CA GLU A 80 11.57 -17.61 -13.40
C GLU A 80 12.77 -18.39 -12.84
N ASN A 81 12.68 -18.78 -11.58
CA ASN A 81 13.63 -19.73 -11.00
C ASN A 81 13.02 -21.12 -11.08
N SER A 82 13.84 -22.01 -11.63
CA SER A 82 13.74 -23.46 -11.61
C SER A 82 13.26 -24.01 -10.27
N ASP A 83 12.21 -24.84 -10.34
CA ASP A 83 11.75 -25.67 -9.24
C ASP A 83 12.86 -26.66 -8.84
N VAL A 84 13.60 -26.34 -7.79
CA VAL A 84 14.36 -27.32 -7.03
C VAL A 84 13.41 -27.87 -5.97
N SER A 85 12.90 -29.06 -6.24
CA SER A 85 12.10 -29.85 -5.30
C SER A 85 12.93 -30.20 -4.06
N CYS A 86 12.57 -29.63 -2.92
CA CYS A 86 13.05 -30.04 -1.61
C CYS A 86 11.88 -30.61 -0.80
N GLY A 87 12.01 -31.89 -0.45
CA GLY A 87 11.36 -32.67 0.61
C GLY A 87 10.02 -32.18 1.16
N ALA A 88 8.95 -32.93 0.88
CA ALA A 88 7.67 -32.83 1.54
C ALA A 88 7.77 -33.19 3.04
N ASN A 89 7.40 -32.25 3.91
CA ASN A 89 7.04 -32.51 5.30
C ASN A 89 5.49 -32.50 5.39
N PRO A 90 4.82 -33.57 5.85
CA PRO A 90 3.37 -33.65 5.89
C PRO A 90 2.85 -33.22 7.27
N GLU A 91 2.97 -31.96 7.63
CA GLU A 91 2.21 -31.38 8.76
C GLU A 91 1.74 -29.97 8.38
N GLY A 92 0.61 -29.94 7.67
CA GLY A 92 -0.08 -28.71 7.30
C GLY A 92 -0.86 -28.12 8.47
N THR A 93 -0.17 -27.45 9.40
CA THR A 93 -0.82 -26.47 10.29
C THR A 93 -1.29 -25.29 9.45
N HIS A 94 -2.61 -25.08 9.35
CA HIS A 94 -3.24 -23.92 8.70
C HIS A 94 -2.70 -22.60 9.29
N PRO A 95 -1.83 -21.84 8.59
CA PRO A 95 -1.05 -20.77 9.23
C PRO A 95 -1.74 -19.40 9.20
N ALA A 96 -3.06 -19.32 9.08
CA ALA A 96 -3.77 -18.05 8.91
C ALA A 96 -4.72 -17.66 10.06
N VAL A 97 -5.08 -18.59 10.95
CA VAL A 97 -6.13 -18.35 11.97
C VAL A 97 -5.56 -17.89 13.31
N ASP A 98 -4.34 -18.32 13.68
CA ASP A 98 -3.77 -18.05 15.01
C ASP A 98 -3.31 -16.60 15.24
N ALA A 99 -3.22 -15.78 14.18
CA ALA A 99 -2.87 -14.36 14.29
C ALA A 99 -4.05 -13.46 14.70
N LEU A 100 -5.28 -13.99 14.76
CA LEU A 100 -6.49 -13.25 15.16
C LEU A 100 -6.88 -13.53 16.62
N ARG A 101 -5.92 -13.37 17.54
CA ARG A 101 -6.06 -13.65 18.98
C ARG A 101 -6.99 -12.70 19.76
N GLY A 102 -7.95 -12.06 19.09
CA GLY A 102 -9.01 -11.25 19.68
C GLY A 102 -10.37 -11.88 19.43
N GLY A 103 -10.76 -12.88 20.23
CA GLY A 103 -12.02 -13.63 20.04
C GLY A 103 -13.27 -12.76 19.97
N ALA A 104 -13.30 -11.62 20.67
CA ALA A 104 -14.40 -10.66 20.61
C ALA A 104 -14.46 -9.89 19.27
N ALA A 105 -13.29 -9.50 18.73
CA ALA A 105 -13.23 -8.83 17.43
C ALA A 105 -13.57 -9.80 16.31
N TYR A 106 -13.11 -11.05 16.40
CA TYR A 106 -13.47 -12.09 15.44
C TYR A 106 -14.99 -12.32 15.41
N SER A 107 -15.63 -12.45 16.58
CA SER A 107 -17.09 -12.64 16.69
C SER A 107 -17.89 -11.48 16.06
N ALA A 108 -17.50 -10.23 16.32
CA ALA A 108 -18.17 -9.06 15.74
C ALA A 108 -18.00 -8.97 14.20
N VAL A 109 -16.90 -9.49 13.65
CA VAL A 109 -16.72 -9.57 12.18
C VAL A 109 -17.66 -10.61 11.56
N VAL A 110 -17.91 -11.73 12.25
CA VAL A 110 -18.80 -12.79 11.75
C VAL A 110 -20.23 -12.29 11.55
N GLU A 111 -20.65 -11.25 12.28
CA GLU A 111 -22.00 -10.70 12.19
C GLU A 111 -22.23 -9.79 10.98
N ASP A 112 -21.18 -9.26 10.35
CA ASP A 112 -21.35 -8.22 9.33
C ASP A 112 -21.61 -8.74 7.90
N ILE A 113 -21.49 -10.06 7.72
CA ILE A 113 -21.86 -10.80 6.50
C ILE A 113 -22.93 -11.83 6.85
N ARG A 114 -23.86 -12.07 5.92
CA ARG A 114 -24.90 -13.10 6.10
C ARG A 114 -24.25 -14.45 6.41
N PRO A 115 -24.68 -15.17 7.47
CA PRO A 115 -24.11 -16.47 7.82
C PRO A 115 -24.10 -17.46 6.66
N GLN A 116 -25.13 -17.45 5.81
CA GLN A 116 -25.23 -18.28 4.61
C GLN A 116 -24.16 -17.94 3.57
N THR A 117 -23.94 -16.65 3.28
CA THR A 117 -22.87 -16.18 2.38
C THR A 117 -21.50 -16.69 2.86
N LYS A 118 -21.23 -16.57 4.16
CA LYS A 118 -19.98 -17.06 4.75
C LYS A 118 -19.85 -18.59 4.63
N ALA A 119 -20.91 -19.33 4.95
CA ALA A 119 -20.92 -20.79 4.88
C ALA A 119 -20.62 -21.29 3.45
N VAL A 120 -21.30 -20.74 2.44
CA VAL A 120 -21.09 -21.08 1.02
C VAL A 120 -19.62 -20.91 0.62
N ILE A 121 -18.98 -19.80 1.00
CA ILE A 121 -17.57 -19.58 0.67
C ILE A 121 -16.65 -20.54 1.43
N LEU A 122 -16.90 -20.79 2.72
CA LEU A 122 -16.06 -21.70 3.50
C LEU A 122 -16.15 -23.14 3.00
N ASP A 123 -17.35 -23.60 2.65
CA ASP A 123 -17.58 -24.92 2.06
C ASP A 123 -16.87 -25.04 0.70
N PHE A 124 -16.95 -23.99 -0.12
CA PHE A 124 -16.19 -23.88 -1.36
C PHE A 124 -14.68 -24.01 -1.11
N LEU A 125 -14.11 -23.21 -0.22
CA LEU A 125 -12.68 -23.23 0.12
C LEU A 125 -12.22 -24.60 0.63
N ALA A 126 -13.06 -25.27 1.44
CA ALA A 126 -12.80 -26.61 1.92
C ALA A 126 -12.80 -27.65 0.79
N SER A 127 -13.76 -27.57 -0.13
CA SER A 127 -13.86 -28.46 -1.29
C SER A 127 -12.67 -28.33 -2.25
N CYS A 128 -12.10 -27.13 -2.37
CA CYS A 128 -10.97 -26.83 -3.24
C CYS A 128 -9.62 -27.23 -2.64
N ALA A 129 -9.53 -27.40 -1.31
CA ALA A 129 -8.26 -27.69 -0.65
C ALA A 129 -7.56 -28.93 -1.27
N GLY A 130 -8.30 -29.98 -1.64
CA GLY A 130 -7.69 -31.19 -2.21
C GLY A 130 -7.12 -31.04 -3.63
N LYS A 131 -7.42 -29.96 -4.37
CA LYS A 131 -7.25 -29.93 -5.84
C LYS A 131 -6.02 -29.15 -6.33
N ASN A 132 -5.49 -28.19 -5.57
CA ASN A 132 -4.43 -27.29 -6.07
C ASN A 132 -3.13 -27.40 -5.27
N THR A 133 -2.01 -27.58 -5.96
CA THR A 133 -0.67 -27.82 -5.38
C THR A 133 0.04 -26.53 -4.95
N SER A 134 -0.33 -25.38 -5.52
CA SER A 134 0.21 -24.08 -5.11
C SER A 134 -0.89 -23.20 -4.54
N ARG A 135 -0.85 -22.96 -3.23
CA ARG A 135 -1.80 -22.12 -2.49
C ARG A 135 -1.17 -20.81 -2.00
N GLU A 136 -0.11 -20.34 -2.67
CA GLU A 136 0.58 -19.13 -2.26
C GLU A 136 -0.14 -17.88 -2.80
N PHE A 137 -0.42 -16.94 -1.92
CA PHE A 137 -0.94 -15.62 -2.29
C PHE A 137 0.22 -14.70 -2.68
N HIS A 138 0.14 -14.04 -3.84
CA HIS A 138 1.25 -13.25 -4.40
C HIS A 138 1.00 -11.73 -4.45
N ILE A 139 -0.15 -11.23 -4.02
CA ILE A 139 -0.46 -9.78 -4.04
C ILE A 139 -0.05 -9.11 -2.72
N GLN A 140 1.22 -9.30 -2.35
CA GLN A 140 1.72 -8.90 -1.04
C GLN A 140 1.82 -7.38 -0.85
N GLY A 141 2.11 -6.63 -1.93
CA GLY A 141 2.23 -5.17 -1.84
C GLY A 141 0.94 -4.49 -1.35
N TRP A 142 -0.21 -4.94 -1.84
CA TRP A 142 -1.52 -4.46 -1.37
C TRP A 142 -1.76 -4.82 0.10
N ARG A 143 -1.45 -6.06 0.49
CA ARG A 143 -1.62 -6.56 1.85
C ARG A 143 -0.79 -5.75 2.86
N TRP A 144 0.48 -5.49 2.56
CA TRP A 144 1.34 -4.70 3.43
C TRP A 144 0.96 -3.22 3.47
N HIS A 145 0.42 -2.67 2.38
CA HIS A 145 -0.13 -1.31 2.38
C HIS A 145 -1.32 -1.23 3.35
N PHE A 146 -2.23 -2.22 3.30
CA PHE A 146 -3.34 -2.30 4.24
C PHE A 146 -2.85 -2.36 5.70
N MET A 147 -1.82 -3.17 5.97
CA MET A 147 -1.18 -3.23 7.30
C MET A 147 -0.60 -1.88 7.74
N SER A 148 0.06 -1.16 6.83
CA SER A 148 0.58 0.18 7.11
C SER A 148 -0.51 1.17 7.46
N LEU A 149 -1.64 1.16 6.74
CA LEU A 149 -2.77 2.04 7.05
C LEU A 149 -3.37 1.74 8.43
N MET A 150 -3.54 0.47 8.78
CA MET A 150 -4.01 0.06 10.11
C MET A 150 -3.09 0.53 11.23
N ARG A 151 -1.78 0.32 11.07
CA ARG A 151 -0.80 0.76 12.06
C ARG A 151 -0.82 2.27 12.21
N ASP A 152 -0.87 3.01 11.11
CA ASP A 152 -0.82 4.47 11.14
C ASP A 152 -2.12 5.07 11.72
N SER A 153 -3.28 4.42 11.57
CA SER A 153 -4.51 4.85 12.26
C SER A 153 -4.43 4.68 13.77
N GLU A 154 -3.77 3.62 14.25
CA GLU A 154 -3.52 3.42 15.69
C GLU A 154 -2.48 4.40 16.25
N ARG A 155 -1.47 4.77 15.45
CA ARG A 155 -0.50 5.82 15.82
C ARG A 155 -1.18 7.18 15.96
N LEU A 156 -2.07 7.52 15.02
CA LEU A 156 -2.86 8.75 15.09
C LEU A 156 -3.72 8.82 16.36
N GLU A 157 -4.37 7.71 16.73
CA GLU A 157 -5.14 7.63 17.97
C GLU A 157 -4.26 7.93 19.20
N ARG A 158 -3.06 7.34 19.27
CA ARG A 158 -2.11 7.57 20.36
C ARG A 158 -1.66 9.02 20.42
N LEU A 159 -1.32 9.62 19.27
CA LEU A 159 -0.96 11.03 19.18
C LEU A 159 -2.09 11.93 19.67
N ALA A 160 -3.33 11.70 19.21
CA ALA A 160 -4.47 12.51 19.62
C ALA A 160 -4.76 12.40 21.13
N LYS A 161 -4.64 11.20 21.71
CA LYS A 161 -4.74 11.01 23.18
C LYS A 161 -3.63 11.74 23.91
N PHE A 162 -2.38 11.58 23.45
CA PHE A 162 -1.23 12.25 24.04
C PHE A 162 -1.43 13.77 24.09
N LEU A 163 -1.81 14.37 22.96
CA LEU A 163 -2.08 15.81 22.88
C LEU A 163 -3.29 16.24 23.71
N LEU A 164 -4.30 15.38 23.90
CA LEU A 164 -5.43 15.69 24.76
C LEU A 164 -5.00 15.85 26.23
N TYR A 165 -4.04 15.03 26.70
CA TYR A 165 -3.50 15.15 28.05
C TYR A 165 -2.54 16.34 28.20
N ASP A 166 -1.82 16.71 27.13
CA ASP A 166 -0.70 17.66 27.17
C ASP A 166 -0.97 18.94 26.34
N ILE A 167 -2.25 19.30 26.15
CA ILE A 167 -2.63 20.37 25.20
C ILE A 167 -2.11 21.74 25.64
N GLU A 168 -2.04 21.99 26.95
CA GLU A 168 -1.60 23.26 27.51
C GLU A 168 -0.10 23.49 27.33
N GLU A 169 0.73 22.45 27.50
CA GLU A 169 2.19 22.57 27.35
C GLU A 169 2.62 22.59 25.88
N ARG A 170 1.97 21.80 25.02
CA ARG A 170 2.33 21.68 23.59
C ARG A 170 1.78 22.79 22.72
N GLY A 171 0.66 23.38 23.15
CA GLY A 171 -0.02 24.47 22.47
C GLY A 171 -0.23 24.22 20.98
N ASN A 172 -0.02 25.25 20.16
CA ASN A 172 -0.25 25.19 18.71
C ASN A 172 0.70 24.21 17.99
N SER A 173 1.92 23.97 18.51
CA SER A 173 2.89 23.12 17.83
C SER A 173 2.45 21.66 17.75
N GLY A 174 1.84 21.13 18.82
CA GLY A 174 1.27 19.79 18.83
C GLY A 174 0.06 19.66 17.89
N LEU A 175 -0.76 20.70 17.78
CA LEU A 175 -1.94 20.71 16.91
C LEU A 175 -1.56 20.79 15.42
N ILE A 176 -0.50 21.53 15.08
CA ILE A 176 0.08 21.53 13.73
C ILE A 176 0.63 20.15 13.38
N ALA A 177 1.34 19.50 14.30
CA ALA A 177 1.83 18.14 14.10
C ALA A 177 0.67 17.15 13.88
N LEU A 178 -0.41 17.28 14.65
CA LEU A 178 -1.62 16.48 14.47
C LEU A 178 -2.24 16.68 13.08
N GLU A 179 -2.41 17.93 12.62
CA GLU A 179 -2.93 18.22 11.29
C GLU A 179 -2.08 17.55 10.19
N GLN A 180 -0.75 17.66 10.30
CA GLN A 180 0.18 17.02 9.37
C GLN A 180 0.11 15.48 9.41
N ALA A 181 -0.01 14.90 10.61
CA ALA A 181 -0.16 13.46 10.79
C ALA A 181 -1.46 12.94 10.14
N VAL A 182 -2.56 13.69 10.28
CA VAL A 182 -3.85 13.36 9.68
C VAL A 182 -3.81 13.54 8.15
N ASP A 183 -3.18 14.59 7.65
CA ASP A 183 -2.95 14.79 6.22
C ASP A 183 -2.18 13.60 5.61
N TYR A 184 -1.09 13.18 6.25
CA TYR A 184 -0.35 11.99 5.84
C TYR A 184 -1.23 10.73 5.84
N LEU A 185 -1.95 10.46 6.92
CA LEU A 185 -2.79 9.26 7.02
C LEU A 185 -3.87 9.24 5.93
N VAL A 186 -4.58 10.35 5.75
CA VAL A 186 -5.79 10.43 4.92
C VAL A 186 -5.45 10.70 3.46
N ASN A 187 -4.72 11.78 3.18
CA ASN A 187 -4.48 12.26 1.82
C ASN A 187 -3.29 11.57 1.14
N PHE A 188 -2.40 10.93 1.91
CA PHE A 188 -1.30 10.14 1.36
C PHE A 188 -1.54 8.63 1.51
N ASN A 189 -1.55 8.09 2.74
CA ASN A 189 -1.57 6.63 2.94
C ASN A 189 -2.89 5.99 2.48
N MET A 190 -4.01 6.44 3.04
CA MET A 190 -5.35 5.94 2.74
C MET A 190 -5.74 6.23 1.29
N ALA A 191 -5.51 7.46 0.79
CA ALA A 191 -5.81 7.80 -0.60
C ALA A 191 -5.04 6.94 -1.60
N GLY A 192 -3.77 6.61 -1.31
CA GLY A 192 -2.98 5.69 -2.12
C GLY A 192 -3.62 4.29 -2.19
N LEU A 193 -3.99 3.72 -1.05
CA LEU A 193 -4.62 2.40 -0.97
C LEU A 193 -5.99 2.40 -1.67
N HIS A 194 -6.84 3.37 -1.35
CA HIS A 194 -8.18 3.45 -1.93
C HIS A 194 -8.17 3.62 -3.44
N ARG A 195 -7.17 4.32 -4.00
CA ARG A 195 -6.99 4.47 -5.45
C ARG A 195 -6.70 3.12 -6.12
N VAL A 196 -5.82 2.32 -5.52
CA VAL A 196 -5.54 0.96 -5.99
C VAL A 196 -6.81 0.11 -5.90
N GLU A 197 -7.52 0.19 -4.78
CA GLU A 197 -8.73 -0.60 -4.56
C GLU A 197 -9.85 -0.24 -5.54
N SER A 198 -10.16 1.05 -5.68
CA SER A 198 -11.26 1.53 -6.52
C SER A 198 -11.00 1.33 -8.01
N ASN A 199 -9.76 1.58 -8.46
CA ASN A 199 -9.48 1.63 -9.89
C ASN A 199 -9.11 0.27 -10.47
N MET A 200 -8.68 -0.67 -9.62
CA MET A 200 -8.05 -1.90 -10.08
C MET A 200 -8.49 -3.11 -9.29
N PHE A 201 -8.34 -3.10 -7.96
CA PHE A 201 -8.47 -4.33 -7.17
C PHE A 201 -9.90 -4.83 -7.13
N VAL A 202 -10.89 -3.97 -6.88
CA VAL A 202 -12.30 -4.40 -6.80
C VAL A 202 -12.77 -4.99 -8.12
N GLN A 203 -12.47 -4.35 -9.24
CA GLN A 203 -12.82 -4.90 -10.56
C GLN A 203 -12.12 -6.23 -10.80
N TRP A 204 -10.82 -6.30 -10.51
CA TRP A 204 -10.04 -7.52 -10.65
C TRP A 204 -10.59 -8.66 -9.78
N LEU A 205 -11.04 -8.39 -8.55
CA LEU A 205 -11.70 -9.39 -7.72
C LEU A 205 -12.99 -9.91 -8.36
N ARG A 206 -13.83 -9.03 -8.91
CA ARG A 206 -15.07 -9.45 -9.59
C ARG A 206 -14.77 -10.31 -10.81
N ASP A 207 -13.78 -9.94 -11.61
CA ASP A 207 -13.42 -10.67 -12.83
C ASP A 207 -12.94 -12.10 -12.53
N ASN A 208 -12.37 -12.34 -11.34
CA ASN A 208 -11.77 -13.62 -10.96
C ASN A 208 -12.62 -14.44 -9.99
N LEU A 209 -13.39 -13.82 -9.09
CA LEU A 209 -14.15 -14.51 -8.04
C LEU A 209 -15.67 -14.47 -8.27
N CYS A 210 -16.17 -13.55 -9.10
CA CYS A 210 -17.59 -13.46 -9.43
C CYS A 210 -17.90 -13.95 -10.85
N ASN A 211 -16.94 -14.60 -11.52
CA ASN A 211 -17.10 -15.14 -12.85
C ASN A 211 -17.47 -16.63 -12.76
N ALA A 212 -18.71 -16.97 -13.14
CA ALA A 212 -19.23 -18.33 -13.05
C ALA A 212 -18.33 -19.34 -13.78
N ASN A 213 -17.81 -19.00 -14.97
CA ASN A 213 -16.93 -19.88 -15.73
C ASN A 213 -15.64 -20.25 -14.96
N VAL A 214 -15.10 -19.31 -14.17
CA VAL A 214 -13.89 -19.54 -13.36
C VAL A 214 -14.22 -20.44 -12.16
N ILE A 215 -15.40 -20.28 -11.57
CA ILE A 215 -15.81 -21.01 -10.36
C ILE A 215 -16.37 -22.40 -10.68
N GLU A 216 -17.11 -22.56 -11.78
CA GLU A 216 -17.69 -23.83 -12.24
C GLU A 216 -16.62 -24.91 -12.45
N GLU A 217 -15.41 -24.53 -12.87
CA GLU A 217 -14.26 -25.45 -12.99
C GLU A 217 -13.92 -26.15 -11.65
N PHE A 218 -14.24 -25.50 -10.52
CA PHE A 218 -13.95 -26.02 -9.19
C PHE A 218 -15.15 -26.67 -8.51
N CYS A 219 -16.37 -26.19 -8.77
CA CYS A 219 -17.58 -26.51 -7.99
C CYS A 219 -18.69 -27.24 -8.76
N GLY A 220 -18.63 -27.32 -10.08
CA GLY A 220 -19.78 -27.78 -10.88
C GLY A 220 -21.00 -26.87 -10.70
N ASP A 221 -22.17 -27.48 -10.52
CA ASP A 221 -23.50 -26.81 -10.54
C ASP A 221 -23.69 -25.72 -9.45
N ASP A 222 -22.89 -25.73 -8.38
CA ASP A 222 -22.95 -24.74 -7.30
C ASP A 222 -22.29 -23.39 -7.62
N GLY A 223 -21.73 -23.24 -8.84
CA GLY A 223 -20.94 -22.07 -9.23
C GLY A 223 -21.66 -20.73 -9.02
N ASN A 224 -22.95 -20.65 -9.33
CA ASN A 224 -23.73 -19.42 -9.18
C ASN A 224 -23.83 -18.97 -7.72
N ALA A 225 -24.14 -19.89 -6.80
CA ALA A 225 -24.26 -19.58 -5.37
C ALA A 225 -22.93 -19.06 -4.80
N VAL A 226 -21.81 -19.66 -5.20
CA VAL A 226 -20.47 -19.25 -4.78
C VAL A 226 -20.12 -17.86 -5.35
N THR A 227 -20.41 -17.59 -6.63
CA THR A 227 -20.13 -16.27 -7.23
C THR A 227 -20.96 -15.15 -6.59
N ASP A 228 -22.23 -15.39 -6.30
CA ASP A 228 -23.10 -14.43 -5.61
C ASP A 228 -22.60 -14.20 -4.17
N ALA A 229 -22.18 -15.26 -3.48
CA ALA A 229 -21.59 -15.12 -2.15
C ALA A 229 -20.32 -14.26 -2.17
N PHE A 230 -19.39 -14.48 -3.11
CA PHE A 230 -18.21 -13.61 -3.26
C PHE A 230 -18.57 -12.18 -3.62
N ARG A 231 -19.60 -11.97 -4.46
CA ARG A 231 -20.08 -10.63 -4.81
C ARG A 231 -20.52 -9.88 -3.56
N ASP A 232 -21.30 -10.51 -2.68
CA ASP A 232 -21.72 -9.91 -1.41
C ASP A 232 -20.52 -9.50 -0.53
N VAL A 233 -19.51 -10.37 -0.40
CA VAL A 233 -18.31 -10.07 0.41
C VAL A 233 -17.54 -8.89 -0.17
N ILE A 234 -17.34 -8.85 -1.50
CA ILE A 234 -16.64 -7.76 -2.19
C ILE A 234 -17.41 -6.45 -2.05
N ASP A 235 -18.72 -6.47 -2.22
CA ASP A 235 -19.58 -5.31 -2.03
C ASP A 235 -19.48 -4.80 -0.59
N LYS A 236 -19.51 -5.70 0.39
CA LYS A 236 -19.36 -5.35 1.80
C LYS A 236 -18.00 -4.72 2.12
N VAL A 237 -16.90 -5.30 1.62
CA VAL A 237 -15.55 -4.73 1.76
C VAL A 237 -15.49 -3.32 1.15
N ASN A 238 -16.11 -3.13 -0.02
CA ASN A 238 -16.19 -1.81 -0.65
C ASN A 238 -17.03 -0.81 0.17
N ASP A 239 -18.13 -1.24 0.79
CA ASP A 239 -18.93 -0.40 1.69
C ASP A 239 -18.11 0.06 2.89
N HIS A 240 -17.32 -0.83 3.49
CA HIS A 240 -16.41 -0.44 4.56
C HIS A 240 -15.37 0.56 4.10
N ARG A 241 -14.78 0.37 2.91
CA ARG A 241 -13.82 1.31 2.31
C ARG A 241 -14.43 2.70 2.14
N VAL A 242 -15.67 2.79 1.63
CA VAL A 242 -16.39 4.07 1.48
C VAL A 242 -16.60 4.74 2.84
N LYS A 243 -17.02 3.98 3.87
CA LYS A 243 -17.19 4.50 5.23
C LYS A 243 -15.86 4.94 5.86
N SER A 244 -14.77 4.18 5.66
CA SER A 244 -13.42 4.56 6.11
C SER A 244 -12.96 5.86 5.45
N SER A 245 -13.27 6.05 4.17
CA SER A 245 -13.01 7.30 3.44
C SER A 245 -13.78 8.49 4.02
N GLN A 246 -15.05 8.30 4.42
CA GLN A 246 -15.84 9.32 5.10
C GLN A 246 -15.22 9.72 6.46
N ILE A 247 -14.85 8.72 7.27
CA ILE A 247 -14.16 8.96 8.54
C ILE A 247 -12.83 9.70 8.33
N GLY A 248 -12.07 9.34 7.29
CA GLY A 248 -10.83 10.03 6.93
C GLY A 248 -11.05 11.53 6.64
N LYS A 249 -12.12 11.88 5.92
CA LYS A 249 -12.48 13.28 5.67
C LYS A 249 -12.83 14.02 6.95
N GLU A 250 -13.64 13.41 7.81
CA GLU A 250 -14.01 13.99 9.10
C GLU A 250 -12.78 14.19 10.01
N LEU A 251 -11.86 13.20 10.07
CA LEU A 251 -10.60 13.34 10.79
C LEU A 251 -9.82 14.57 10.33
N TYR A 252 -9.67 14.73 9.02
CA TYR A 252 -8.95 15.86 8.43
C TYR A 252 -9.59 17.21 8.77
N GLU A 253 -10.92 17.32 8.63
CA GLU A 253 -11.65 18.55 8.97
C GLU A 253 -11.53 18.90 10.45
N ARG A 254 -11.63 17.90 11.34
CA ARG A 254 -11.50 18.11 12.80
C ARG A 254 -10.09 18.52 13.19
N ALA A 255 -9.07 17.91 12.59
CA ALA A 255 -7.67 18.24 12.85
C ALA A 255 -7.34 19.67 12.41
N LYS A 256 -7.78 20.05 11.21
CA LYS A 256 -7.64 21.41 10.69
C LYS A 256 -8.39 22.45 11.55
N ALA A 257 -9.58 22.12 12.03
CA ALA A 257 -10.31 23.01 12.95
C ALA A 257 -9.63 23.12 14.32
N ALA A 258 -8.99 22.04 14.80
CA ALA A 258 -8.27 22.06 16.06
C ALA A 258 -7.00 22.92 15.99
N SER A 259 -6.30 22.94 14.86
CA SER A 259 -5.07 23.72 14.66
C SER A 259 -5.29 25.21 14.40
N ASP A 260 -6.54 25.65 14.16
CA ASP A 260 -6.88 27.06 13.95
C ASP A 260 -6.57 27.91 15.21
N GLU A 261 -5.93 29.06 14.99
CA GLU A 261 -5.54 30.01 16.04
C GLU A 261 -6.75 30.64 16.74
N SER A 262 -7.89 30.73 16.06
CA SER A 262 -9.14 31.26 16.59
C SER A 262 -9.90 30.27 17.48
N THR A 263 -9.54 28.98 17.43
CA THR A 263 -10.21 27.94 18.21
C THR A 263 -9.81 28.00 19.68
N THR A 264 -10.80 28.12 20.56
CA THR A 264 -10.58 28.15 22.02
C THR A 264 -10.05 26.83 22.56
N LEU A 265 -9.41 26.85 23.75
CA LEU A 265 -8.86 25.65 24.38
C LEU A 265 -9.92 24.53 24.56
N HIS A 266 -11.11 24.88 25.04
CA HIS A 266 -12.21 23.92 25.20
C HIS A 266 -12.61 23.28 23.87
N GLN A 267 -12.77 24.07 22.81
CA GLN A 267 -13.09 23.55 21.48
C GLN A 267 -11.97 22.64 20.96
N ARG A 268 -10.69 22.97 21.19
CA ARG A 268 -9.56 22.11 20.82
C ARG A 268 -9.62 20.76 21.53
N GLN A 269 -9.93 20.74 22.83
CA GLN A 269 -10.13 19.51 23.60
C GLN A 269 -11.30 18.67 23.06
N GLU A 270 -12.42 19.30 22.69
CA GLU A 270 -13.53 18.61 22.04
C GLU A 270 -13.12 17.99 20.70
N ARG A 271 -12.41 18.75 19.84
CA ARG A 271 -11.92 18.24 18.55
C ARG A 271 -10.94 17.08 18.72
N LEU A 272 -10.02 17.15 19.69
CA LEU A 272 -9.10 16.05 20.00
C LEU A 272 -9.86 14.81 20.44
N ASN A 273 -10.86 14.96 21.32
CA ASN A 273 -11.73 13.85 21.71
C ASN A 273 -12.46 13.22 20.52
N ASP A 274 -12.95 14.05 19.59
CA ASP A 274 -13.58 13.56 18.36
C ASP A 274 -12.58 12.79 17.48
N ILE A 275 -11.36 13.31 17.32
CA ILE A 275 -10.30 12.64 16.56
C ILE A 275 -9.95 11.28 17.17
N VAL A 276 -9.88 11.17 18.51
CA VAL A 276 -9.67 9.89 19.20
C VAL A 276 -10.80 8.91 18.87
N LYS A 277 -12.07 9.35 18.97
CA LYS A 277 -13.23 8.50 18.65
C LYS A 277 -13.24 8.07 17.19
N LEU A 278 -12.99 8.98 16.26
CA LEU A 278 -12.94 8.70 14.83
C LEU A 278 -11.78 7.77 14.47
N SER A 279 -10.61 7.94 15.10
CA SER A 279 -9.45 7.05 14.88
C SER A 279 -9.71 5.63 15.37
N LEU A 280 -10.38 5.48 16.51
CA LEU A 280 -10.85 4.19 17.02
C LEU A 280 -11.84 3.54 16.05
N GLN A 281 -12.83 4.30 15.56
CA GLN A 281 -13.81 3.81 14.58
C GLN A 281 -13.15 3.40 13.26
N LEU A 282 -12.20 4.19 12.76
CA LEU A 282 -11.43 3.87 11.55
C LEU A 282 -10.66 2.57 11.75
N SER A 283 -9.90 2.45 12.84
CA SER A 283 -9.10 1.26 13.14
C SER A 283 -9.97 0.00 13.27
N ALA A 284 -11.13 0.11 13.95
CA ALA A 284 -12.08 -0.99 14.05
C ALA A 284 -12.62 -1.43 12.67
N ARG A 285 -12.94 -0.47 11.78
CA ARG A 285 -13.40 -0.77 10.41
C ARG A 285 -12.31 -1.40 9.56
N LEU A 286 -11.08 -0.90 9.63
CA LEU A 286 -9.96 -1.48 8.90
C LEU A 286 -9.68 -2.91 9.37
N ARG A 287 -9.78 -3.20 10.68
CA ARG A 287 -9.70 -4.57 11.22
C ARG A 287 -10.80 -5.47 10.67
N LEU A 288 -12.05 -4.99 10.62
CA LEU A 288 -13.17 -5.73 10.03
C LEU A 288 -12.90 -6.09 8.58
N MET A 289 -12.52 -5.10 7.76
CA MET A 289 -12.15 -5.30 6.36
C MET A 289 -11.04 -6.35 6.20
N ARG A 290 -9.96 -6.22 7.00
CA ARG A 290 -8.84 -7.15 6.95
C ARG A 290 -9.28 -8.57 7.29
N VAL A 291 -10.08 -8.77 8.33
CA VAL A 291 -10.55 -10.11 8.71
C VAL A 291 -11.38 -10.72 7.57
N LEU A 292 -12.29 -9.97 6.97
CA LEU A 292 -13.07 -10.46 5.81
C LEU A 292 -12.16 -10.85 4.64
N GLN A 293 -11.20 -9.98 4.32
CA GLN A 293 -10.28 -10.22 3.22
C GLN A 293 -9.37 -11.43 3.49
N GLU A 294 -8.75 -11.50 4.66
CA GLU A 294 -7.81 -12.57 5.04
C GLU A 294 -8.49 -13.92 5.25
N THR A 295 -9.76 -13.93 5.67
CA THR A 295 -10.51 -15.17 5.95
C THR A 295 -11.15 -15.74 4.69
N LEU A 296 -11.66 -14.90 3.80
CA LEU A 296 -12.50 -15.33 2.68
C LEU A 296 -11.87 -15.03 1.32
N VAL A 297 -11.40 -13.80 1.11
CA VAL A 297 -10.97 -13.33 -0.22
C VAL A 297 -9.56 -13.82 -0.57
N VAL A 298 -8.59 -13.64 0.34
CA VAL A 298 -7.18 -14.01 0.14
C VAL A 298 -7.03 -15.52 -0.10
N PRO A 299 -7.66 -16.42 0.69
CA PRO A 299 -7.60 -17.85 0.42
C PRO A 299 -8.24 -18.22 -0.92
N ALA A 300 -9.35 -17.59 -1.29
CA ALA A 300 -10.01 -17.83 -2.58
C ALA A 300 -9.10 -17.44 -3.76
N ILE A 301 -8.46 -16.26 -3.69
CA ILE A 301 -7.49 -15.82 -4.71
C ILE A 301 -6.35 -16.84 -4.83
N ALA A 302 -5.78 -17.25 -3.70
CA ALA A 302 -4.66 -18.17 -3.68
C ALA A 302 -5.01 -19.54 -4.28
N LEU A 303 -6.28 -19.95 -4.21
CA LEU A 303 -6.77 -21.23 -4.74
C LEU A 303 -7.18 -21.16 -6.21
N VAL A 304 -7.87 -20.09 -6.61
CA VAL A 304 -8.59 -20.01 -7.90
C VAL A 304 -7.77 -19.26 -8.94
N VAL A 305 -6.99 -18.25 -8.52
CA VAL A 305 -6.34 -17.35 -9.46
C VAL A 305 -4.92 -17.82 -9.75
N PRO A 306 -4.55 -18.05 -11.03
CA PRO A 306 -3.20 -18.46 -11.38
C PRO A 306 -2.13 -17.50 -10.84
N SER A 307 -1.02 -18.04 -10.36
CA SER A 307 0.07 -17.24 -9.76
C SER A 307 0.62 -16.16 -10.72
N GLY A 308 0.69 -16.46 -12.02
CA GLY A 308 1.07 -15.49 -13.06
C GLY A 308 0.13 -14.27 -13.11
N ASN A 309 -1.18 -14.48 -12.96
CA ASN A 309 -2.17 -13.40 -12.92
C ASN A 309 -2.04 -12.57 -11.65
N GLN A 310 -1.84 -13.23 -10.49
CA GLN A 310 -1.62 -12.54 -9.22
C GLN A 310 -0.35 -11.67 -9.26
N LYS A 311 0.78 -12.22 -9.73
CA LYS A 311 2.06 -11.49 -9.85
C LYS A 311 1.96 -10.32 -10.84
N SER A 312 1.30 -10.54 -11.98
CA SER A 312 1.02 -9.47 -12.95
C SER A 312 0.19 -8.34 -12.32
N PHE A 313 -0.86 -8.68 -11.57
CA PHE A 313 -1.65 -7.71 -10.84
C PHE A 313 -0.81 -6.96 -9.79
N ASN A 314 -0.02 -7.66 -8.98
CA ASN A 314 0.88 -7.06 -7.99
C ASN A 314 1.86 -6.06 -8.62
N ASN A 315 2.46 -6.41 -9.76
CA ASN A 315 3.33 -5.49 -10.51
C ASN A 315 2.58 -4.23 -10.97
N ARG A 316 1.33 -4.37 -11.43
CA ARG A 316 0.50 -3.22 -11.79
C ARG A 316 0.16 -2.34 -10.57
N VAL A 317 -0.08 -2.94 -9.40
CA VAL A 317 -0.29 -2.17 -8.15
C VAL A 317 0.93 -1.32 -7.83
N LEU A 318 2.13 -1.92 -7.84
CA LEU A 318 3.38 -1.20 -7.56
C LEU A 318 3.62 -0.04 -8.53
N LEU A 319 3.28 -0.21 -9.81
CA LEU A 319 3.38 0.86 -10.82
C LEU A 319 2.36 1.99 -10.57
N ASN A 320 1.15 1.67 -10.11
CA ASN A 320 0.09 2.66 -9.86
C ASN A 320 0.29 3.46 -8.57
N LEU A 321 1.08 2.96 -7.62
CA LEU A 321 1.51 3.72 -6.45
C LEU A 321 2.51 4.84 -6.80
N GLY A 322 2.98 4.94 -8.04
CA GLY A 322 3.89 6.00 -8.49
C GLY A 322 5.34 5.83 -8.00
N ILE A 323 6.31 6.18 -8.85
CA ILE A 323 7.74 5.90 -8.56
C ILE A 323 8.29 6.67 -7.35
N LEU A 324 7.79 7.89 -7.11
CA LEU A 324 8.24 8.71 -5.97
C LEU A 324 7.50 8.35 -4.68
N GLU A 325 6.19 8.17 -4.76
CA GLU A 325 5.33 7.87 -3.60
C GLU A 325 5.53 6.43 -3.11
N SER A 326 5.81 5.49 -4.03
CA SER A 326 6.09 4.08 -3.69
C SER A 326 7.23 3.91 -2.68
N ARG A 327 8.22 4.80 -2.65
CA ARG A 327 9.32 4.73 -1.65
C ARG A 327 8.80 4.98 -0.24
N VAL A 328 7.95 5.99 -0.08
CA VAL A 328 7.33 6.33 1.21
C VAL A 328 6.36 5.23 1.63
N HIS A 329 5.55 4.71 0.70
CA HIS A 329 4.70 3.55 0.99
C HIS A 329 5.52 2.33 1.38
N LEU A 330 6.62 2.03 0.69
CA LEU A 330 7.45 0.87 0.98
C LEU A 330 8.10 0.93 2.37
N VAL A 331 8.50 2.11 2.84
CA VAL A 331 8.95 2.30 4.23
C VAL A 331 7.79 2.01 5.20
N GLY A 332 6.61 2.57 4.95
CA GLY A 332 5.43 2.31 5.78
C GLY A 332 5.03 0.82 5.81
N MET A 333 5.09 0.14 4.66
CA MET A 333 4.84 -1.31 4.52
C MET A 333 5.87 -2.13 5.29
N HIS A 334 7.16 -1.81 5.14
CA HIS A 334 8.25 -2.47 5.85
C HIS A 334 8.03 -2.39 7.35
N ASP A 335 7.83 -1.19 7.87
CA ASP A 335 7.69 -1.00 9.31
C ASP A 335 6.43 -1.68 9.86
N ALA A 336 5.31 -1.64 9.12
CA ALA A 336 4.12 -2.37 9.49
C ALA A 336 4.32 -3.90 9.53
N VAL A 337 5.12 -4.44 8.60
CA VAL A 337 5.49 -5.87 8.61
C VAL A 337 6.37 -6.19 9.83
N TRP A 338 7.37 -5.35 10.12
CA TRP A 338 8.28 -5.56 11.26
C TRP A 338 7.56 -5.45 12.61
N GLU A 339 6.72 -4.42 12.78
CA GLU A 339 5.94 -4.19 13.99
C GLU A 339 4.84 -5.22 14.22
N SER A 340 4.38 -5.91 13.17
CA SER A 340 3.35 -6.96 13.31
C SER A 340 3.83 -8.17 14.13
N GLY A 341 5.14 -8.39 14.23
CA GLY A 341 5.72 -9.58 14.86
C GLY A 341 5.51 -10.88 14.09
N ILE A 342 4.91 -10.86 12.90
CA ILE A 342 4.61 -12.06 12.12
C ILE A 342 5.80 -12.44 11.24
N GLU A 343 6.57 -13.43 11.68
CA GLU A 343 7.83 -13.82 11.01
C GLU A 343 7.63 -14.29 9.57
N SER A 344 6.52 -14.97 9.27
CA SER A 344 6.19 -15.37 7.90
C SER A 344 6.00 -14.18 6.95
N GLU A 345 5.53 -13.03 7.45
CA GLU A 345 5.37 -11.83 6.63
C GLU A 345 6.72 -11.13 6.40
N LYS A 346 7.63 -11.11 7.40
CA LYS A 346 8.99 -10.61 7.21
C LYS A 346 9.74 -11.42 6.15
N ASN A 347 9.69 -12.75 6.24
CA ASN A 347 10.31 -13.64 5.26
C ASN A 347 9.79 -13.40 3.82
N LYS A 348 8.47 -13.19 3.68
CA LYS A 348 7.87 -12.83 2.38
C LYS A 348 8.35 -11.46 1.91
N PHE A 349 8.41 -10.46 2.79
CA PHE A 349 8.91 -9.14 2.45
C PHE A 349 10.34 -9.17 1.94
N GLU A 350 11.23 -9.92 2.60
CA GLU A 350 12.62 -10.06 2.18
C GLU A 350 12.79 -10.78 0.83
N LYS A 351 11.93 -11.79 0.59
CA LYS A 351 11.93 -12.59 -0.64
C LYS A 351 11.39 -11.81 -1.84
N GLU A 352 10.29 -11.09 -1.67
CA GLU A 352 9.55 -10.43 -2.75
C GLU A 352 10.08 -9.02 -3.06
N ILE A 353 10.60 -8.29 -2.06
CA ILE A 353 11.14 -6.94 -2.29
C ILE A 353 12.59 -7.02 -2.79
N PRO A 354 12.92 -6.38 -3.94
CA PRO A 354 14.27 -6.37 -4.48
C PRO A 354 15.30 -5.87 -3.46
N TYR A 355 16.45 -6.55 -3.38
CA TYR A 355 17.52 -6.25 -2.42
C TYR A 355 17.92 -4.77 -2.38
N VAL A 356 18.07 -4.14 -3.55
CA VAL A 356 18.42 -2.71 -3.64
C VAL A 356 17.37 -1.84 -2.96
N ALA A 357 16.08 -2.13 -3.14
CA ALA A 357 15.03 -1.38 -2.47
C ALA A 357 15.09 -1.57 -0.95
N ARG A 358 15.35 -2.80 -0.48
CA ARG A 358 15.51 -3.10 0.96
C ARG A 358 16.64 -2.31 1.61
N VAL A 359 17.81 -2.30 0.99
CA VAL A 359 18.98 -1.54 1.50
C VAL A 359 18.70 -0.02 1.54
N MET A 360 17.82 0.47 0.67
CA MET A 360 17.46 1.89 0.61
C MET A 360 16.38 2.31 1.61
N ILE A 361 15.69 1.37 2.27
CA ILE A 361 14.58 1.67 3.21
C ILE A 361 15.04 2.66 4.28
N GLU A 362 16.17 2.43 4.95
CA GLU A 362 16.65 3.32 6.01
C GLU A 362 17.00 4.72 5.53
N ARG A 363 17.47 4.84 4.29
CA ARG A 363 17.74 6.14 3.69
C ARG A 363 16.43 6.86 3.36
N TRP A 364 15.48 6.16 2.73
CA TRP A 364 14.17 6.71 2.41
C TRP A 364 13.35 7.04 3.64
N ARG A 365 13.52 6.29 4.73
CA ARG A 365 12.93 6.56 6.03
C ARG A 365 13.28 8.00 6.45
N LYS A 366 14.57 8.25 6.61
CA LYS A 366 15.11 9.56 7.06
C LYS A 366 14.80 10.70 6.09
N SER A 367 14.93 10.47 4.78
CA SER A 367 14.86 11.57 3.81
C SER A 367 13.46 11.83 3.25
N LEU A 368 12.55 10.86 3.28
CA LEU A 368 11.24 10.94 2.62
C LEU A 368 10.07 10.59 3.54
N TYR A 369 10.20 9.55 4.37
CA TYR A 369 9.13 9.07 5.23
C TYR A 369 8.98 9.94 6.49
N ASP A 370 10.04 10.09 7.28
CA ASP A 370 10.01 10.84 8.55
C ASP A 370 9.53 12.29 8.38
N PRO A 371 9.91 13.04 7.33
CA PRO A 371 9.37 14.38 7.10
C PRO A 371 7.85 14.43 6.88
N LYS A 372 7.22 13.32 6.50
CA LYS A 372 5.77 13.23 6.24
C LYS A 372 5.02 12.53 7.37
N ALA A 373 5.50 11.34 7.73
CA ALA A 373 4.85 10.42 8.65
C ALA A 373 5.40 10.51 10.08
N GLY A 374 6.55 11.12 10.30
CA GLY A 374 7.16 11.24 11.63
C GLY A 374 6.33 12.07 12.60
N MET A 375 5.40 12.89 12.09
CA MET A 375 4.44 13.61 12.93
C MET A 375 3.48 12.68 13.68
N LEU A 376 3.28 11.44 13.22
CA LEU A 376 2.50 10.43 13.94
C LEU A 376 3.11 10.04 15.30
N ASP A 377 4.42 10.25 15.48
CA ASP A 377 5.13 9.95 16.73
C ASP A 377 5.50 11.22 17.52
N TYR A 378 4.93 12.37 17.17
CA TYR A 378 5.27 13.66 17.77
C TYR A 378 5.15 13.62 19.30
N GLY A 379 6.28 13.81 19.97
CA GLY A 379 6.36 13.90 21.43
C GLY A 379 6.28 12.56 22.17
N ILE A 380 6.02 11.45 21.48
CA ILE A 380 5.90 10.11 22.08
C ILE A 380 7.27 9.57 22.50
N ASP A 381 8.32 9.86 21.72
CA ASP A 381 9.70 9.42 21.97
C ASP A 381 10.31 9.99 23.26
N LYS A 382 9.66 10.99 23.89
CA LYS A 382 10.12 11.59 25.16
C LYS A 382 9.63 10.86 26.40
N ILE A 383 8.80 9.83 26.24
CA ILE A 383 8.17 9.07 27.34
C ILE A 383 8.92 7.76 27.61
N SER A 384 9.70 7.26 26.64
CA SER A 384 10.58 6.10 26.76
C SER A 384 11.97 6.48 27.24
#